data_AF-A0A1C0VT53-F1
#
_entry.id   AF-A0A1C0VT53-F1
#
_cell.length_a   1.000
_cell.length_b   1.000
_cell.length_c   1.000
_cell.angle_alpha   90.00
_cell.angle_beta   90.00
_cell.angle_gamma   90.00
#
_symmetry.space_group_name_H-M   'P 1'
#
loop_
_entity.id
_entity.type
_entity.pdbx_description
1 polymer ?
#
loop_
_entity_poly.entity_id
_entity_poly.type
_entity_poly.pdbx_seq_one_letter_code
_entity_poly.pdbx_strand_id
1 'polypeptide(L)'
;MLKKSQFKPLNGLKLPLICAITFGLLTPSLAAIAVTPPFQVAQVKGCPRATVVESYETNNFFVYICQTQNGAFFYRGLGKDGSQVNVMNVTSGDDGTYYATNNNITYSINRHRLQVTQNDRVILNPHSAP
;
A
#
# COMPACT_ATOMS: atom_id res chain seq x y z
N MET A 1 56.26 4.46 41.28
CA MET A 1 56.86 3.60 40.23
C MET A 1 56.59 2.14 40.59
N LEU A 2 55.82 1.43 39.76
CA LEU A 2 55.31 0.08 40.01
C LEU A 2 56.38 -0.99 39.75
N LYS A 3 56.47 -1.97 40.66
CA LYS A 3 57.41 -3.09 40.66
C LYS A 3 56.89 -4.22 39.76
N LYS A 4 57.68 -4.66 38.78
CA LYS A 4 57.40 -5.86 37.97
C LYS A 4 57.53 -7.12 38.83
N SER A 5 56.59 -8.06 38.68
CA SER A 5 56.78 -9.45 39.11
C SER A 5 56.22 -10.39 38.04
N GLN A 6 57.04 -11.33 37.61
CA GLN A 6 56.78 -12.38 36.63
C GLN A 6 57.07 -13.70 37.32
N PHE A 7 56.12 -14.64 37.35
CA PHE A 7 56.36 -16.05 37.65
C PHE A 7 55.45 -16.93 36.78
N LYS A 8 56.07 -17.87 36.06
CA LYS A 8 55.48 -18.96 35.24
C LYS A 8 55.40 -20.25 36.10
N PRO A 9 55.17 -21.45 35.51
CA PRO A 9 53.91 -22.05 35.05
C PRO A 9 53.59 -23.34 35.85
N LEU A 10 52.45 -24.01 35.60
CA LEU A 10 52.34 -25.45 35.89
C LEU A 10 51.51 -26.19 34.84
N ASN A 11 52.12 -27.25 34.32
CA ASN A 11 51.55 -28.22 33.40
C ASN A 11 50.68 -29.25 34.14
N GLY A 12 49.57 -29.65 33.50
CA GLY A 12 49.15 -31.05 33.46
C GLY A 12 47.89 -31.43 34.25
N LEU A 13 46.78 -31.62 33.54
CA LEU A 13 45.81 -32.67 33.86
C LEU A 13 45.13 -33.18 32.57
N LYS A 14 44.96 -34.50 32.45
CA LYS A 14 44.61 -35.26 31.25
C LYS A 14 43.15 -35.78 31.30
N LEU A 15 42.50 -35.80 30.11
CA LEU A 15 41.36 -36.64 29.60
C LEU A 15 39.95 -36.53 30.25
N PRO A 16 38.83 -36.99 29.62
CA PRO A 16 38.55 -37.51 28.25
C PRO A 16 37.31 -36.83 27.55
N LEU A 17 37.20 -36.77 26.22
CA LEU A 17 36.48 -37.65 25.25
C LEU A 17 34.91 -37.65 25.27
N ILE A 18 34.36 -37.45 24.06
CA ILE A 18 33.01 -37.74 23.50
C ILE A 18 31.86 -36.74 23.76
N CYS A 19 31.41 -36.08 22.68
CA CYS A 19 29.98 -36.00 22.38
C CYS A 19 29.78 -35.95 20.86
N ALA A 20 29.08 -36.95 20.34
CA ALA A 20 28.76 -37.14 18.93
C ALA A 20 27.83 -36.03 18.42
N ILE A 21 28.17 -35.41 17.29
CA ILE A 21 27.29 -34.47 16.60
C ILE A 21 26.47 -35.28 15.61
N THR A 22 25.22 -35.58 15.97
CA THR A 22 24.21 -36.12 15.06
C THR A 22 23.89 -35.05 14.01
N PHE A 23 24.35 -35.27 12.78
CA PHE A 23 23.91 -34.50 11.60
C PHE A 23 22.45 -34.84 11.31
N GLY A 24 21.53 -34.04 11.84
CA GLY A 24 20.13 -34.03 11.41
C GLY A 24 20.01 -33.36 10.04
N LEU A 25 19.82 -34.15 8.99
CA LEU A 25 19.42 -33.67 7.67
C LEU A 25 17.95 -33.20 7.73
N LEU A 26 17.75 -31.91 7.99
CA LEU A 26 16.48 -31.24 7.81
C LEU A 26 16.30 -30.96 6.31
N THR A 27 15.51 -31.77 5.61
CA THR A 27 15.04 -31.41 4.27
C THR A 27 13.79 -30.52 4.41
N PRO A 28 13.77 -29.30 3.85
CA PRO A 28 12.55 -28.52 3.80
C PRO A 28 11.59 -29.11 2.76
N SER A 29 10.37 -29.45 3.19
CA SER A 29 9.27 -29.75 2.29
C SER A 29 8.78 -28.45 1.64
N LEU A 30 8.94 -28.33 0.31
CA LEU A 30 8.31 -27.26 -0.45
C LEU A 30 6.79 -27.54 -0.52
N ALA A 31 6.00 -26.71 0.15
CA ALA A 31 4.57 -26.65 -0.11
C ALA A 31 4.34 -26.10 -1.53
N ALA A 32 3.68 -26.88 -2.39
CA ALA A 32 3.27 -26.41 -3.71
C ALA A 32 2.23 -25.30 -3.55
N ILE A 33 2.59 -24.07 -3.94
CA ILE A 33 1.67 -22.93 -3.97
C ILE A 33 0.74 -23.14 -5.17
N ALA A 34 -0.56 -23.32 -4.93
CA ALA A 34 -1.56 -23.34 -5.98
C ALA A 34 -1.64 -21.95 -6.63
N VAL A 35 -1.14 -21.83 -7.86
CA VAL A 35 -1.27 -20.61 -8.67
C VAL A 35 -2.69 -20.60 -9.23
N THR A 36 -3.59 -19.86 -8.60
CA THR A 36 -4.90 -19.56 -9.19
C THR A 36 -4.70 -18.59 -10.36
N PRO A 37 -5.14 -18.93 -11.59
CA PRO A 37 -5.09 -17.99 -12.70
C PRO A 37 -5.95 -16.77 -12.38
N PRO A 38 -5.55 -15.55 -12.79
CA PRO A 38 -6.31 -14.35 -12.49
C PRO A 38 -7.69 -14.42 -13.16
N PHE A 39 -8.73 -14.27 -12.36
CA PHE A 39 -10.09 -14.08 -12.84
C PHE A 39 -10.13 -12.74 -13.61
N GLN A 40 -10.16 -12.80 -14.95
CA GLN A 40 -10.19 -11.62 -15.81
C GLN A 40 -11.58 -11.00 -15.81
N VAL A 41 -11.91 -10.25 -14.75
CA VAL A 41 -13.03 -9.31 -14.77
C VAL A 41 -12.61 -8.12 -15.62
N ALA A 42 -13.36 -7.81 -16.67
CA ALA A 42 -13.15 -6.59 -17.43
C ALA A 42 -13.19 -5.39 -16.47
N GLN A 43 -12.11 -4.62 -16.42
CA GLN A 43 -12.02 -3.41 -15.60
C GLN A 43 -12.99 -2.36 -16.17
N VAL A 44 -14.14 -2.20 -15.51
CA VAL A 44 -15.16 -1.23 -15.94
C VAL A 44 -14.68 0.19 -15.55
N LYS A 45 -14.45 1.04 -16.55
CA LYS A 45 -14.22 2.49 -16.35
C LYS A 45 -15.50 3.19 -15.91
N GLY A 46 -15.39 4.37 -15.28
CA GLY A 46 -16.54 5.19 -14.87
C GLY A 46 -17.17 4.79 -13.53
N CYS A 47 -18.49 4.80 -13.45
CA CYS A 47 -19.24 4.51 -12.23
C CYS A 47 -20.14 3.27 -12.43
N PRO A 48 -19.79 2.10 -11.88
CA PRO A 48 -20.64 0.93 -12.00
C PRO A 48 -21.99 1.17 -11.32
N ARG A 49 -23.10 1.06 -12.07
CA ARG A 49 -24.48 1.21 -11.58
C ARG A 49 -24.80 2.60 -10.98
N ALA A 50 -24.00 3.61 -11.34
CA ALA A 50 -24.13 4.99 -10.89
C ALA A 50 -23.78 5.95 -12.04
N THR A 51 -24.09 7.22 -11.89
CA THR A 51 -23.79 8.25 -12.90
C THR A 51 -22.46 8.91 -12.58
N VAL A 52 -21.60 9.09 -13.58
CA VAL A 52 -20.39 9.92 -13.45
C VAL A 52 -20.82 11.39 -13.46
N VAL A 53 -20.48 12.14 -12.40
CA VAL A 53 -20.75 13.58 -12.32
C VAL A 53 -19.50 14.44 -12.42
N GLU A 54 -18.34 13.88 -12.06
CA GLU A 54 -17.04 14.51 -12.27
C GLU A 54 -16.01 13.42 -12.58
N SER A 55 -15.00 13.74 -13.38
CA SER A 55 -13.94 12.80 -13.73
C SER A 55 -12.60 13.47 -13.92
N TYR A 56 -11.54 12.72 -13.66
CA TYR A 56 -10.19 13.19 -13.84
C TYR A 56 -9.29 12.05 -14.30
N GLU A 57 -8.51 12.26 -15.36
CA GLU A 57 -7.57 11.26 -15.89
C GLU A 57 -6.12 11.75 -15.75
N THR A 58 -5.23 10.83 -15.38
CA THR A 58 -3.77 11.00 -15.49
C THR A 58 -3.17 9.87 -16.31
N ASN A 59 -1.86 9.90 -16.51
CA ASN A 59 -1.13 8.79 -17.14
C ASN A 59 -1.27 7.47 -16.37
N ASN A 60 -1.50 7.52 -15.06
CA ASN A 60 -1.43 6.35 -14.19
C ASN A 60 -2.79 5.87 -13.66
N PHE A 61 -3.81 6.73 -13.66
CA PHE A 61 -5.11 6.39 -13.07
C PHE A 61 -6.24 7.25 -13.62
N PHE A 62 -7.46 6.79 -13.37
CA PHE A 62 -8.72 7.52 -13.53
C PHE A 62 -9.33 7.78 -12.16
N VAL A 63 -10.00 8.90 -12.02
CA VAL A 63 -10.81 9.26 -10.86
C VAL A 63 -12.19 9.64 -11.33
N TYR A 64 -13.21 9.23 -10.58
CA TYR A 64 -14.60 9.57 -10.82
C TYR A 64 -15.27 9.98 -9.52
N ILE A 65 -16.13 10.98 -9.58
CA ILE A 65 -17.21 11.16 -8.62
C ILE A 65 -18.46 10.54 -9.21
N CYS A 66 -19.04 9.64 -8.45
CA CYS A 66 -20.20 8.87 -8.82
C CYS A 66 -21.39 9.28 -7.98
N GLN A 67 -22.55 9.46 -8.62
CA GLN A 67 -23.82 9.69 -7.96
C GLN A 67 -24.71 8.46 -8.09
N THR A 68 -25.17 7.94 -6.96
CA THR A 68 -26.13 6.84 -6.89
C THR A 68 -27.54 7.32 -7.26
N GLN A 69 -28.46 6.39 -7.50
CA GLN A 69 -29.86 6.73 -7.82
C GLN A 69 -30.58 7.48 -6.68
N ASN A 70 -30.17 7.29 -5.43
CA ASN A 70 -30.68 8.04 -4.28
C ASN A 70 -29.94 9.37 -4.02
N GLY A 71 -29.08 9.80 -4.94
CA GLY A 71 -28.39 11.09 -4.88
C GLY A 71 -27.14 11.14 -4.01
N ALA A 72 -26.71 10.02 -3.42
CA ALA A 72 -25.49 9.96 -2.63
C ALA A 72 -24.25 9.95 -3.53
N PHE A 73 -23.19 10.64 -3.10
CA PHE A 73 -21.93 10.68 -3.83
C PHE A 73 -20.89 9.72 -3.24
N PHE A 74 -20.11 9.10 -4.12
CA PHE A 74 -18.92 8.36 -3.75
C PHE A 74 -17.78 8.61 -4.74
N TYR A 75 -16.56 8.53 -4.23
CA TYR A 75 -15.33 8.65 -4.99
C TYR A 75 -14.89 7.26 -5.45
N ARG A 76 -14.45 7.16 -6.71
CA ARG A 76 -13.85 5.96 -7.27
C ARG A 76 -12.53 6.30 -7.96
N GLY A 77 -11.43 5.80 -7.43
CA GLY A 77 -10.11 5.81 -8.07
C GLY A 77 -9.83 4.46 -8.73
N LEU A 78 -9.32 4.47 -9.95
CA LEU A 78 -8.97 3.29 -10.74
C LEU A 78 -7.57 3.45 -11.32
N GLY A 79 -6.59 2.73 -10.79
CA GLY A 79 -5.25 2.65 -11.37
C GLY A 79 -5.28 1.92 -12.71
N LYS A 80 -4.45 2.38 -13.66
CA LYS A 80 -4.26 1.68 -14.94
C LYS A 80 -3.51 0.35 -14.78
N ASP A 81 -2.95 0.11 -13.60
CA ASP A 81 -2.41 -1.17 -13.12
C ASP A 81 -3.49 -2.12 -12.56
N GLY A 82 -4.74 -1.67 -12.50
CA GLY A 82 -5.88 -2.44 -12.00
C GLY A 82 -6.20 -2.22 -10.52
N SER A 83 -5.42 -1.41 -9.80
CA SER A 83 -5.71 -1.01 -8.42
C SER A 83 -6.99 -0.17 -8.33
N GLN A 84 -7.68 -0.21 -7.19
CA GLN A 84 -8.93 0.53 -7.00
C GLN A 84 -9.07 1.08 -5.58
N VAL A 85 -9.67 2.26 -5.48
CA VAL A 85 -10.08 2.88 -4.22
C VAL A 85 -11.54 3.33 -4.36
N ASN A 86 -12.38 3.03 -3.36
CA ASN A 86 -13.73 3.57 -3.27
C ASN A 86 -13.91 4.26 -1.91
N VAL A 87 -14.44 5.48 -1.90
CA VAL A 87 -14.71 6.23 -0.67
C VAL A 87 -16.13 6.74 -0.70
N MET A 88 -16.93 6.35 0.29
CA MET A 88 -18.33 6.76 0.44
C MET A 88 -18.44 8.13 1.13
N ASN A 89 -19.64 8.68 1.17
CA ASN A 89 -19.97 9.93 1.86
C ASN A 89 -19.17 11.13 1.33
N VAL A 90 -19.04 11.21 0.01
CA VAL A 90 -18.44 12.40 -0.62
C VAL A 90 -19.35 13.60 -0.40
N THR A 91 -18.76 14.71 0.00
CA THR A 91 -19.45 16.00 0.10
C THR A 91 -19.14 16.87 -1.12
N SER A 92 -20.08 17.70 -1.54
CA SER A 92 -19.85 18.75 -2.53
C SER A 92 -19.78 20.11 -1.84
N GLY A 93 -18.80 20.93 -2.21
CA GLY A 93 -18.69 22.33 -1.83
C GLY A 93 -19.44 23.25 -2.80
N ASP A 94 -19.68 24.48 -2.36
CA ASP A 94 -20.38 25.50 -3.16
C ASP A 94 -19.57 25.94 -4.40
N ASP A 95 -18.27 25.69 -4.40
CA ASP A 95 -17.35 25.96 -5.50
C ASP A 95 -17.35 24.85 -6.58
N GLY A 96 -18.18 23.82 -6.41
CA GLY A 96 -18.22 22.65 -7.28
C GLY A 96 -17.10 21.65 -7.02
N THR A 97 -16.36 21.78 -5.92
CA THR A 97 -15.35 20.80 -5.51
C THR A 97 -16.00 19.69 -4.69
N TYR A 98 -15.68 18.45 -5.03
CA TYR A 98 -16.07 17.26 -4.27
C TYR A 98 -14.94 16.84 -3.32
N TYR A 99 -15.30 16.48 -2.10
CA TYR A 99 -14.37 16.06 -1.06
C TYR A 99 -14.68 14.64 -0.59
N ALA A 100 -13.70 13.77 -0.67
CA ALA A 100 -13.75 12.42 -0.13
C ALA A 100 -12.69 12.28 0.95
N THR A 101 -13.02 11.70 2.10
CA THR A 101 -12.05 11.48 3.18
C THR A 101 -11.99 10.01 3.54
N ASN A 102 -10.79 9.45 3.50
CA ASN A 102 -10.50 8.10 3.96
C ASN A 102 -9.34 8.17 4.96
N ASN A 103 -9.65 8.03 6.25
CA ASN A 103 -8.67 8.20 7.33
C ASN A 103 -8.01 9.60 7.29
N ASN A 104 -6.69 9.65 7.16
CA ASN A 104 -5.89 10.87 7.06
C ASN A 104 -5.69 11.36 5.62
N ILE A 105 -6.39 10.79 4.65
CA ILE A 105 -6.30 11.16 3.23
C ILE A 105 -7.59 11.88 2.81
N THR A 106 -7.42 13.07 2.25
CA THR A 106 -8.50 13.85 1.64
C THR A 106 -8.26 13.96 0.14
N TYR A 107 -9.24 13.55 -0.65
CA TYR A 107 -9.30 13.71 -2.09
C TYR A 107 -10.22 14.89 -2.39
N SER A 108 -9.73 15.87 -3.14
CA SER A 108 -10.51 17.01 -3.63
C SER A 108 -10.47 17.03 -5.14
N ILE A 109 -11.63 17.11 -5.78
CA ILE A 109 -11.75 17.05 -7.24
C ILE A 109 -12.80 18.04 -7.72
N ASN A 110 -12.44 18.82 -8.74
CA ASN A 110 -13.34 19.62 -9.55
C ASN A 110 -12.87 19.58 -11.01
N ARG A 111 -13.63 20.24 -11.89
CA ARG A 111 -13.36 20.34 -13.33
C ARG A 111 -11.96 20.80 -13.73
N HIS A 112 -11.20 21.44 -12.83
CA HIS A 112 -9.89 22.04 -13.12
C HIS A 112 -8.73 21.29 -12.45
N ARG A 113 -8.99 20.55 -11.37
CA ARG A 113 -7.93 20.04 -10.51
C ARG A 113 -8.38 18.83 -9.72
N LEU A 114 -7.45 17.88 -9.60
CA LEU A 114 -7.45 16.87 -8.56
C LEU A 114 -6.33 17.21 -7.57
N GLN A 115 -6.62 17.17 -6.27
CA GLN A 115 -5.61 17.29 -5.22
C GLN A 115 -5.86 16.25 -4.14
N VAL A 116 -4.81 15.52 -3.76
CA VAL A 116 -4.82 14.55 -2.67
C VAL A 116 -3.87 15.02 -1.58
N THR A 117 -4.39 15.07 -0.37
CA THR A 117 -3.68 15.51 0.82
C THR A 117 -3.62 14.36 1.82
N GLN A 118 -2.47 14.10 2.43
CA GLN A 118 -2.29 13.12 3.49
C GLN A 118 -1.62 13.78 4.69
N ASN A 119 -2.24 13.71 5.87
CA ASN A 119 -1.77 14.42 7.08
C ASN A 119 -1.46 15.90 6.78
N ASP A 120 -2.38 16.61 6.14
CA ASP A 120 -2.26 18.02 5.75
C ASP A 120 -1.13 18.35 4.75
N ARG A 121 -0.49 17.34 4.16
CA ARG A 121 0.51 17.51 3.09
C ARG A 121 -0.05 17.10 1.74
N VAL A 122 0.09 17.96 0.74
CA VAL A 122 -0.27 17.64 -0.63
C VAL A 122 0.70 16.57 -1.17
N ILE A 123 0.16 15.40 -1.51
CA ILE A 123 0.92 14.27 -2.07
C ILE A 123 0.67 14.10 -3.57
N LEU A 124 -0.39 14.70 -4.09
CA LEU A 124 -0.76 14.65 -5.50
C LEU A 124 -1.55 15.91 -5.87
N ASN A 125 -1.18 16.58 -6.96
CA ASN A 125 -1.85 17.80 -7.43
C ASN A 125 -1.75 17.98 -8.96
N PRO A 126 -2.26 17.04 -9.76
CA PRO A 126 -2.29 17.19 -11.20
C PRO A 126 -3.29 18.29 -11.59
N HIS A 127 -2.95 18.98 -12.68
CA HIS A 127 -3.84 19.92 -13.35
C HIS A 127 -4.42 19.29 -14.61
N SER A 128 -5.70 19.52 -14.90
CA SER A 128 -6.31 18.94 -16.09
C SER A 128 -5.52 19.43 -17.31
N ALA A 129 -5.23 18.52 -18.24
CA ALA A 129 -4.67 18.93 -19.52
C ALA A 129 -5.73 19.80 -20.24
N PRO A 130 -5.32 20.93 -20.86
CA PRO A 130 -6.23 21.79 -21.61
C PRO A 130 -6.90 21.07 -22.79
#